data_AF-A0AAV8WZN1-F1
#
_entry.id   AF-A0AAV8WZN1-F1
#
_cell.length_a   1.000
_cell.length_b   1.000
_cell.length_c   1.000
_cell.angle_alpha   90.00
_cell.angle_beta   90.00
_cell.angle_gamma   90.00
#
_symmetry.space_group_name_H-M   'P 1'
#
loop_
_entity.id
_entity.type
_entity.pdbx_description
1 polymer ?
#
loop_
_entity_poly.entity_id
_entity_poly.type
_entity_poly.pdbx_seq_one_letter_code
_entity_poly.pdbx_strand_id
1 'polypeptide(L)'
;MGGTDQMDNNISCYRIGIRSKKWYWPIFTYLIDAAIQNAWILYRKSGRKITQLEFRRNLSQTYLTRYQVPARAPGRVPKAAGSNFRVCNDIRYDGLHHYVIPVPEGKRRRCGGDNCGSRGRTMCCKCNIGFCVDCFRNFHTQ
;
A
#
# COMPACT_ATOMS: atom_id res chain seq x y z
N MET A 1 -24.53 14.96 -22.08
CA MET A 1 -24.21 13.56 -22.46
C MET A 1 -22.80 13.08 -22.06
N GLY A 2 -21.90 13.88 -21.48
CA GLY A 2 -20.47 13.49 -21.34
C GLY A 2 -20.06 12.58 -20.16
N GLY A 3 -20.98 11.99 -19.40
CA GLY A 3 -20.61 11.17 -18.23
C GLY A 3 -19.94 9.85 -18.63
N THR A 4 -20.48 9.17 -19.63
CA THR A 4 -19.96 7.91 -20.16
C THR A 4 -18.63 8.11 -20.89
N ASP A 5 -18.53 9.15 -21.73
CA ASP A 5 -17.30 9.49 -22.46
C ASP A 5 -16.15 9.84 -21.50
N GLN A 6 -16.47 10.56 -20.42
CA GLN A 6 -15.48 10.90 -19.40
C GLN A 6 -15.02 9.65 -18.63
N MET A 7 -15.91 8.71 -18.34
CA MET A 7 -15.54 7.42 -17.74
C MET A 7 -14.59 6.65 -18.67
N ASP A 8 -14.93 6.55 -19.95
CA ASP A 8 -14.14 5.78 -20.93
C ASP A 8 -12.75 6.38 -21.14
N ASN A 9 -12.66 7.72 -21.22
CA ASN A 9 -11.38 8.42 -21.27
C ASN A 9 -10.52 8.16 -20.02
N ASN A 10 -11.11 8.28 -18.82
CA ASN A 10 -10.39 8.04 -17.56
C ASN A 10 -9.94 6.58 -17.40
N ILE A 11 -10.72 5.62 -17.91
CA ILE A 11 -10.33 4.21 -17.95
C ILE A 11 -9.19 4.01 -18.95
N SER A 12 -9.28 4.61 -20.14
CA SER A 12 -8.27 4.51 -21.19
C SER A 12 -6.89 4.97 -20.72
N CYS A 13 -6.80 6.07 -19.95
CA CYS A 13 -5.54 6.60 -19.42
C CYS A 13 -4.78 5.64 -18.50
N TYR A 14 -5.47 4.75 -17.80
CA TYR A 14 -4.86 3.86 -16.78
C TYR A 14 -5.22 2.39 -16.98
N ARG A 15 -5.64 2.00 -18.18
CA ARG A 15 -6.17 0.67 -18.50
C ARG A 15 -5.20 -0.44 -18.11
N ILE A 16 -5.72 -1.53 -17.56
CA ILE A 16 -4.94 -2.74 -17.28
C ILE A 16 -4.43 -3.34 -18.61
N GLY A 17 -3.12 -3.22 -18.84
CA GLY A 17 -2.46 -3.64 -20.08
C GLY A 17 -2.09 -5.13 -20.19
N ILE A 18 -2.59 -5.99 -19.31
CA ILE A 18 -2.26 -7.42 -19.32
C ILE A 18 -3.01 -8.08 -20.48
N ARG A 19 -2.26 -8.70 -21.41
CA ARG A 19 -2.84 -9.45 -22.53
C ARG A 19 -3.07 -10.91 -22.14
N SER A 20 -4.18 -11.47 -22.60
CA SER A 20 -4.53 -12.89 -22.44
C SER A 20 -5.22 -13.39 -23.69
N LYS A 21 -5.09 -14.70 -23.97
CA LYS A 21 -5.76 -15.37 -25.09
C LYS A 21 -7.24 -15.69 -24.80
N LYS A 22 -7.66 -15.55 -23.55
CA LYS A 22 -9.03 -15.84 -23.11
C LYS A 22 -9.96 -14.70 -23.54
N TRP A 23 -11.03 -15.02 -24.27
CA TRP A 23 -11.98 -14.03 -24.81
C TRP A 23 -12.61 -13.14 -23.74
N TYR A 24 -12.83 -13.67 -22.53
CA TYR A 24 -13.44 -12.93 -21.42
C TYR A 24 -12.45 -12.01 -20.69
N TRP A 25 -11.15 -12.13 -20.96
CA TRP A 25 -10.14 -11.39 -20.21
C TRP A 25 -10.26 -9.87 -20.33
N PRO A 26 -10.47 -9.29 -21.54
CA PRO A 26 -10.71 -7.86 -21.68
C PRO A 26 -11.96 -7.38 -20.93
N ILE A 27 -13.00 -8.21 -20.83
CA ILE A 27 -14.23 -7.89 -20.08
C ILE A 27 -13.92 -7.85 -18.59
N PHE A 28 -13.22 -8.88 -18.09
CA PHE A 28 -12.83 -8.96 -16.69
C PHE A 28 -11.96 -7.79 -16.24
N THR A 29 -10.93 -7.44 -17.01
CA THR A 29 -10.05 -6.32 -16.66
C THR A 29 -10.77 -4.98 -16.76
N TYR A 30 -11.67 -4.81 -17.73
CA TYR A 30 -12.52 -3.63 -17.84
C TYR A 30 -13.42 -3.44 -16.61
N LEU A 31 -14.03 -4.52 -16.10
CA LEU A 31 -14.86 -4.46 -14.89
C LEU A 31 -14.06 -3.97 -13.67
N ILE A 32 -12.80 -4.38 -13.54
CA ILE A 32 -11.91 -3.88 -12.48
C ILE A 32 -11.61 -2.39 -12.67
N ASP A 33 -11.23 -1.98 -13.88
CA ASP A 33 -10.96 -0.56 -14.18
C ASP A 33 -12.18 0.33 -13.91
N ALA A 34 -13.38 -0.13 -14.28
CA ALA A 34 -14.64 0.55 -14.03
C ALA A 34 -14.96 0.63 -12.52
N ALA A 35 -14.74 -0.45 -11.77
CA ALA A 35 -14.93 -0.46 -10.32
C ALA A 35 -13.99 0.55 -9.62
N ILE A 36 -12.72 0.59 -10.02
CA ILE A 36 -11.74 1.55 -9.50
C ILE A 36 -12.17 2.99 -9.82
N GLN A 37 -12.65 3.24 -11.05
CA GLN A 37 -13.11 4.56 -11.45
C GLN A 37 -14.31 5.03 -10.61
N ASN A 38 -15.29 4.15 -10.39
CA ASN A 38 -16.45 4.45 -9.55
C ASN A 38 -16.04 4.70 -8.10
N ALA A 39 -15.14 3.89 -7.55
CA ALA A 39 -14.61 4.07 -6.21
C ALA A 39 -13.87 5.42 -6.04
N TRP A 40 -13.09 5.83 -7.05
CA TRP A 40 -12.42 7.12 -7.06
C TRP A 40 -13.41 8.30 -7.08
N ILE A 41 -14.48 8.20 -7.88
CA ILE A 41 -15.53 9.23 -7.92
C ILE A 41 -16.22 9.34 -6.55
N LEU A 42 -16.56 8.21 -5.92
CA LEU A 42 -17.16 8.19 -4.57
C LEU A 42 -16.21 8.80 -3.53
N TYR A 43 -14.92 8.45 -3.59
CA TYR A 43 -13.90 9.01 -2.71
C TYR A 43 -13.80 10.53 -2.87
N ARG A 44 -13.88 11.04 -4.10
CA ARG A 44 -13.91 12.48 -4.35
C ARG A 44 -15.18 13.16 -3.85
N LYS A 45 -16.33 12.50 -3.98
CA LYS A 45 -17.62 13.00 -3.45
C LYS A 45 -17.62 13.10 -1.92
N SER A 46 -16.79 12.33 -1.22
CA SER A 46 -16.60 12.44 0.23
C SER A 46 -15.84 13.69 0.71
N GLY A 47 -15.52 14.63 -0.20
CA GLY A 47 -14.80 15.87 0.11
C GLY A 47 -13.28 15.77 0.03
N ARG A 48 -12.73 14.59 -0.30
CA ARG A 48 -11.29 14.37 -0.43
C ARG A 48 -10.83 14.64 -1.86
N LYS A 49 -9.72 15.36 -2.02
CA LYS A 49 -9.11 15.62 -3.33
C LYS A 49 -7.91 14.71 -3.52
N ILE A 50 -7.98 13.78 -4.47
CA ILE A 50 -6.89 12.89 -4.85
C ILE A 50 -6.90 12.67 -6.36
N THR A 51 -5.72 12.55 -6.97
CA THR A 51 -5.61 12.18 -8.38
C THR A 51 -5.98 10.70 -8.57
N GLN A 52 -6.47 10.35 -9.75
CA GLN A 52 -6.84 8.96 -10.05
C GLN A 52 -5.62 8.02 -9.97
N LEU A 53 -4.44 8.50 -10.41
CA LEU A 53 -3.17 7.78 -10.32
C LEU A 53 -2.78 7.47 -8.88
N GLU A 54 -2.84 8.47 -8.00
CA GLU A 54 -2.46 8.32 -6.59
C GLU A 54 -3.44 7.39 -5.85
N PHE A 55 -4.74 7.51 -6.16
CA PHE A 55 -5.76 6.58 -5.66
C PHE A 55 -5.46 5.12 -6.06
N ARG A 56 -5.14 4.88 -7.33
CA ARG A 56 -4.75 3.55 -7.84
C ARG A 56 -3.49 3.02 -7.16
N ARG A 57 -2.50 3.89 -6.93
CA ARG A 57 -1.25 3.53 -6.24
C ARG A 57 -1.51 3.10 -4.80
N ASN A 58 -2.30 3.88 -4.05
CA ASN A 58 -2.67 3.55 -2.68
C ASN A 58 -3.44 2.23 -2.60
N LEU A 59 -4.38 2.01 -3.53
CA LEU A 59 -5.13 0.76 -3.64
C LEU A 59 -4.19 -0.42 -3.88
N SER A 60 -3.29 -0.31 -4.86
CA SER A 60 -2.31 -1.35 -5.18
C SER A 60 -1.41 -1.69 -4.00
N GLN A 61 -0.86 -0.66 -3.32
CA GLN A 61 -0.02 -0.85 -2.14
C GLN A 61 -0.79 -1.50 -1.00
N THR A 62 -2.02 -1.06 -0.73
CA THR A 62 -2.84 -1.60 0.35
C THR A 62 -3.16 -3.07 0.14
N TYR A 63 -3.57 -3.44 -1.08
CA TYR A 63 -3.84 -4.85 -1.40
C TYR A 63 -2.58 -5.71 -1.35
N LEU A 64 -1.47 -5.21 -1.90
CA LEU A 64 -0.20 -5.92 -1.86
C LEU A 64 0.31 -6.12 -0.44
N THR A 65 0.14 -5.16 0.47
CA THR A 65 0.56 -5.29 1.88
C THR A 65 -0.41 -6.12 2.70
N ARG A 66 -1.72 -6.00 2.47
CA ARG A 66 -2.75 -6.72 3.25
C ARG A 66 -2.85 -8.20 2.89
N TYR A 67 -2.72 -8.53 1.61
CA TYR A 67 -2.83 -9.90 1.11
C TYR A 67 -1.48 -10.47 0.67
N GLN A 68 -0.41 -10.10 1.37
CA GLN A 68 0.92 -10.67 1.12
C GLN A 68 0.84 -12.19 1.24
N VAL A 69 1.12 -12.87 0.13
CA VAL A 69 1.43 -14.29 0.17
C VAL A 69 2.84 -14.39 0.75
N PRO A 70 3.06 -15.12 1.86
CA PRO A 70 4.40 -15.32 2.39
C PRO A 70 5.30 -15.90 1.31
N ALA A 71 6.52 -15.40 1.21
CA ALA A 71 7.46 -15.85 0.19
C ALA A 71 7.61 -17.37 0.28
N ARG A 72 7.33 -18.06 -0.83
CA ARG A 72 7.58 -19.50 -0.96
C ARG A 72 9.09 -19.68 -1.03
N ALA A 73 9.66 -20.15 0.09
CA ALA A 73 11.09 -20.42 0.31
C ALA A 73 12.01 -19.17 0.25
N PRO A 74 13.18 -19.21 0.92
CA PRO A 74 14.18 -18.14 0.85
C PRO A 74 14.86 -18.14 -0.53
N GLY A 75 14.18 -17.60 -1.53
CA GLY A 75 14.79 -17.18 -2.79
C GLY A 75 15.55 -15.86 -2.62
N ARG A 76 16.54 -15.61 -3.47
CA ARG A 76 17.39 -14.41 -3.47
C ARG A 76 16.53 -13.14 -3.58
N VAL A 77 16.32 -12.45 -2.44
CA VAL A 77 15.72 -11.12 -2.41
C VAL A 77 16.55 -10.15 -3.27
N PRO A 78 15.96 -9.48 -4.28
CA PRO A 78 16.66 -8.46 -5.03
C PRO A 78 17.14 -7.36 -4.07
N LYS A 79 18.43 -7.03 -4.12
CA LYS A 79 19.07 -5.94 -3.34
C LYS A 79 18.53 -4.53 -3.67
N ALA A 80 17.46 -4.42 -4.46
CA ALA A 80 16.84 -3.17 -4.89
C ALA A 80 15.78 -2.62 -3.90
N ALA A 81 15.53 -3.28 -2.77
CA ALA A 81 14.71 -2.71 -1.69
C ALA A 81 15.52 -1.69 -0.86
N GLY A 82 16.11 -0.72 -1.55
CA GLY A 82 16.69 0.47 -0.95
C GLY A 82 15.58 1.35 -0.36
N SER A 83 15.54 1.38 0.97
CA SER A 83 15.27 2.56 1.80
C SER A 83 13.97 3.38 1.68
N ASN A 84 12.91 2.92 1.00
CA ASN A 84 11.60 3.60 1.10
C ASN A 84 10.41 2.63 1.17
N PHE A 85 10.40 1.74 2.16
CA PHE A 85 9.19 1.02 2.56
C PHE A 85 8.26 1.99 3.32
N ARG A 86 7.69 2.98 2.60
CA ARG A 86 6.61 3.80 3.13
C ARG A 86 5.40 2.89 3.29
N VAL A 87 5.18 2.40 4.50
CA VAL A 87 3.93 1.71 4.84
C VAL A 87 2.78 2.65 4.49
N CYS A 88 1.78 2.14 3.76
CA CYS A 88 0.63 2.93 3.36
C CYS A 88 -0.06 3.54 4.58
N ASN A 89 -0.48 4.81 4.50
CA ASN A 89 -1.14 5.51 5.61
C ASN A 89 -2.42 4.78 6.06
N ASP A 90 -3.15 4.15 5.14
CA ASP A 90 -4.34 3.36 5.46
C ASP A 90 -4.04 2.14 6.35
N ILE A 91 -2.82 1.61 6.30
CA ILE A 91 -2.36 0.49 7.14
C ILE A 91 -1.66 1.03 8.40
N ARG A 92 -0.94 2.14 8.27
CA ARG A 92 -0.19 2.79 9.35
C ARG A 92 -1.13 3.30 10.45
N TYR A 93 -2.26 3.90 10.05
CA TYR A 93 -3.19 4.62 10.91
C TYR A 93 -4.52 3.89 11.15
N ASP A 94 -4.61 2.60 10.81
CA ASP A 94 -5.85 1.85 11.06
C ASP A 94 -6.10 1.51 12.53
N GLY A 95 -5.14 1.79 13.42
CA GLY A 95 -5.29 1.60 14.87
C GLY A 95 -5.42 0.14 15.31
N LEU A 96 -5.26 -0.82 14.40
CA LEU A 96 -5.53 -2.24 14.64
C LEU A 96 -4.26 -3.08 14.47
N HIS A 97 -4.00 -3.99 15.41
CA HIS A 97 -2.94 -4.99 15.32
C HIS A 97 -1.52 -4.44 15.09
N HIS A 98 -1.22 -3.25 15.62
CA HIS A 98 0.14 -2.73 15.71
C HIS A 98 0.69 -3.07 17.09
N TYR A 99 1.54 -4.08 17.18
CA TYR A 99 2.20 -4.49 18.42
C TYR A 99 3.71 -4.35 18.33
N VAL A 100 4.33 -3.95 19.44
CA VAL A 100 5.79 -3.93 19.59
C VAL A 100 6.25 -5.36 19.86
N ILE A 101 6.99 -5.93 18.92
CA ILE A 101 7.61 -7.25 19.05
C ILE A 101 9.14 -7.13 18.97
N PRO A 102 9.89 -8.08 19.55
CA PRO A 102 11.33 -8.14 19.33
C PRO A 102 11.64 -8.43 17.84
N VAL A 103 12.73 -7.86 17.35
CA VAL A 103 13.22 -8.11 15.98
C VAL A 103 13.66 -9.57 15.87
N PRO A 104 13.21 -10.31 14.83
CA PRO A 104 13.68 -11.66 14.56
C PRO A 104 15.21 -11.70 14.48
N GLU A 105 15.83 -12.75 15.03
CA GLU A 105 17.29 -12.92 15.07
C GLU A 105 18.05 -11.92 15.97
N GLY A 106 17.34 -11.12 16.79
CA GLY A 106 17.96 -10.23 17.78
C GLY A 106 18.75 -9.05 17.20
N LYS A 107 18.66 -8.83 15.89
CA LYS A 107 19.37 -7.77 15.17
C LYS A 107 18.88 -6.39 15.60
N ARG A 108 19.82 -5.44 15.72
CA ARG A 108 19.50 -4.03 16.01
C ARG A 108 19.00 -3.34 14.74
N ARG A 109 17.88 -2.61 14.84
CA ARG A 109 17.34 -1.77 13.77
C ARG A 109 17.32 -0.30 14.19
N ARG A 110 17.49 0.61 13.23
CA ARG A 110 17.33 2.06 13.46
C ARG A 110 15.85 2.38 13.67
N CYS A 111 15.56 3.29 14.58
CA CYS A 111 14.22 3.81 14.79
C CYS A 111 13.71 4.53 13.53
N GLY A 112 12.46 4.26 13.14
CA GLY A 112 11.76 4.92 12.04
C GLY A 112 10.99 6.18 12.44
N GLY A 113 11.13 6.66 13.68
CA GLY A 113 10.53 7.92 14.13
C GLY A 113 11.27 9.14 13.57
N ASP A 114 10.53 10.21 13.28
CA ASP A 114 11.09 11.47 12.80
C ASP A 114 12.15 12.01 13.78
N ASN A 115 13.33 12.34 13.28
CA ASN A 115 14.49 12.80 14.06
C ASN A 115 14.98 11.88 15.19
N CYS A 116 14.63 10.59 15.17
CA CYS A 116 15.12 9.64 16.16
C CYS A 116 16.43 8.95 15.71
N GLY A 117 17.49 9.07 16.50
CA GLY A 117 18.78 8.41 16.28
C GLY A 117 18.92 7.03 16.92
N SER A 118 17.91 6.60 17.68
CA SER A 118 18.03 5.40 18.53
C SER A 118 18.05 4.11 17.72
N ARG A 119 18.72 3.09 18.26
CA ARG A 119 18.81 1.75 17.67
C ARG A 119 18.26 0.74 18.67
N GLY A 120 17.13 0.15 18.33
CA GLY A 120 16.39 -0.78 19.19
C GLY A 120 16.47 -2.22 18.69
N ARG A 121 15.97 -3.14 19.52
CA ARG A 121 15.69 -4.54 19.15
C ARG A 121 14.19 -4.80 19.02
N THR A 122 13.41 -3.73 18.85
CA THR A 122 11.96 -3.72 18.82
C THR A 122 11.47 -3.25 17.46
N MET A 123 10.38 -3.85 16.97
CA MET A 123 9.73 -3.52 15.70
C MET A 123 8.22 -3.69 15.77
N CYS A 124 7.51 -3.01 14.86
CA CYS A 124 6.08 -3.24 14.66
C CYS A 124 5.86 -4.56 13.90
N CYS A 125 5.02 -5.45 14.42
CA CYS A 125 4.71 -6.74 13.78
C CYS A 125 4.08 -6.57 12.39
N LYS A 126 3.29 -5.51 12.19
CA LYS A 126 2.52 -5.27 10.98
C LYS A 126 3.26 -4.40 9.96
N CYS A 127 3.93 -3.34 10.43
CA CYS A 127 4.68 -2.42 9.58
C CYS A 127 6.10 -2.88 9.24
N ASN A 128 6.65 -3.83 10.00
CA ASN A 128 8.03 -4.31 9.85
C ASN A 128 9.10 -3.19 9.94
N ILE A 129 8.80 -2.11 10.67
CA ILE A 129 9.70 -0.99 10.93
C ILE A 129 10.18 -1.07 12.39
N GLY A 130 11.46 -0.78 12.60
CA GLY A 130 12.06 -0.72 13.95
C GLY A 130 11.67 0.57 14.67
N PHE A 131 11.27 0.48 15.94
CA PHE A 131 10.85 1.64 16.72
C PHE A 131 11.42 1.63 18.14
N CYS A 132 11.72 2.81 18.63
CA CYS A 132 11.85 3.09 20.05
C CYS A 132 10.46 3.05 20.72
N VAL A 133 10.38 2.73 22.01
CA VAL A 133 9.09 2.62 22.73
C VAL A 133 8.30 3.94 22.63
N ASP A 134 8.98 5.08 22.76
CA ASP A 134 8.36 6.41 22.70
C ASP A 134 7.89 6.78 21.29
N CYS A 135 8.61 6.32 20.27
CA CYS A 135 8.40 6.65 18.87
C CYS A 135 7.28 5.82 18.24
N PHE A 136 7.01 4.65 18.81
CA PHE A 136 6.06 3.68 18.26
C PHE A 136 4.65 4.28 18.17
N ARG A 137 4.15 4.83 19.28
CA ARG A 137 2.79 5.41 19.32
C ARG A 137 2.67 6.56 18.33
N ASN A 138 3.59 7.52 18.37
CA ASN A 138 3.57 8.71 17.52
C ASN A 138 3.57 8.35 16.03
N PHE A 139 4.27 7.29 15.65
CA PHE A 139 4.26 6.83 14.27
C PHE A 139 2.88 6.31 13.85
N HIS A 140 2.12 5.64 14.71
CA HIS A 140 0.84 5.00 14.37
C HIS A 140 -0.40 5.88 14.57
N THR A 141 -0.26 7.07 15.15
CA THR A 141 -1.38 7.95 15.52
C THR A 141 -1.41 9.28 14.78
N GLN A 142 -0.58 9.48 13.75
CA GLN A 142 -0.48 10.74 12.99
C GLN A 142 -1.61 10.94 11.97
#